data_AF-A0A150T3E6-F1
#
_entry.id   AF-A0A150T3E6-F1
#
_cell.length_a   1.000
_cell.length_b   1.000
_cell.length_c   1.000
_cell.angle_alpha   90.00
_cell.angle_beta   90.00
_cell.angle_gamma   90.00
#
_symmetry.space_group_name_H-M   'P 1'
#
loop_
_entity.id
_entity.type
_entity.pdbx_description
1 polymer ?
#
loop_
_entity_poly.entity_id
_entity_poly.type
_entity_poly.pdbx_seq_one_letter_code
_entity_poly.pdbx_strand_id
1 'polypeptide(L)' 'MVWIAGLPVPVPAALDTLSVDAESMVVTCVWRALVARALGAQRMEARFEVDPRAPLLKMAVGRG' A
#
# COMPACT_ATOMS: atom_id res chain seq x y z
N MET A 1 7.52 3.58 3.86
CA MET A 1 8.48 4.30 4.74
C MET A 1 8.28 5.79 4.57
N VAL A 2 8.35 6.54 5.66
CA VAL A 2 8.33 8.00 5.65
C VAL A 2 9.65 8.50 6.25
N TRP A 3 10.25 9.50 5.64
CA TRP A 3 11.50 10.09 6.10
C TRP A 3 11.22 11.31 6.98
N ILE A 4 11.60 11.22 8.25
CA ILE A 4 11.43 12.27 9.27
C ILE A 4 12.82 12.58 9.84
N ALA A 5 13.27 13.83 9.71
CA ALA A 5 14.61 14.26 10.16
C ALA A 5 15.75 13.32 9.68
N GLY A 6 15.66 12.84 8.45
CA GLY A 6 16.65 11.93 7.85
C GLY A 6 16.52 10.45 8.27
N LEU A 7 15.59 10.10 9.16
CA LEU A 7 15.37 8.73 9.61
C LEU A 7 14.19 8.08 8.88
N PRO A 8 14.35 6.82 8.40
CA PRO A 8 13.25 6.09 7.78
C PRO A 8 12.33 5.50 8.87
N VAL A 9 11.11 5.99 8.94
CA VAL A 9 10.08 5.52 9.88
C VAL A 9 9.08 4.63 9.14
N PRO A 10 8.79 3.41 9.64
CA PRO A 10 7.74 2.58 9.07
C PRO A 10 6.38 3.21 9.34
N VAL A 11 5.56 3.29 8.29
CA VAL A 11 4.19 3.78 8.39
C VAL A 11 3.29 2.70 7.79
N PRO A 12 2.27 2.24 8.53
CA PRO A 12 1.33 1.27 8.00
C PRO A 12 0.57 1.89 6.82
N ALA A 13 0.59 1.18 5.70
CA ALA A 13 -0.20 1.51 4.53
C ALA A 13 -1.37 0.52 4.45
N ALA A 14 -2.59 1.03 4.43
CA ALA A 14 -3.77 0.22 4.20
C ALA A 14 -4.06 0.17 2.70
N LEU A 15 -4.24 -1.02 2.14
CA LEU A 15 -4.79 -1.16 0.80
C LEU A 15 -6.24 -0.68 0.83
N ASP A 16 -6.55 0.30 0.01
CA ASP A 16 -7.87 0.93 -0.04
C ASP A 16 -8.65 0.42 -1.25
N THR A 17 -8.02 0.44 -2.42
CA THR A 17 -8.64 0.00 -3.67
C THR A 17 -7.68 -0.91 -4.44
N LEU A 18 -8.23 -1.99 -4.99
CA LEU A 18 -7.57 -2.89 -5.93
C LEU A 18 -8.38 -2.91 -7.23
N SER A 19 -7.73 -2.63 -8.35
CA SER A 19 -8.30 -2.78 -9.69
C SER A 19 -7.47 -3.78 -10.47
N VAL A 20 -8.15 -4.76 -11.07
CA VAL A 20 -7.53 -5.81 -11.87
C VAL A 20 -8.08 -5.67 -13.28
N ASP A 21 -7.21 -5.32 -14.22
CA ASP A 21 -7.49 -5.42 -15.64
C ASP A 21 -6.90 -6.75 -16.14
N ALA A 22 -7.79 -7.69 -16.41
CA ALA A 22 -7.42 -9.02 -16.88
C ALA A 22 -7.06 -9.07 -18.37
N GLU A 23 -7.47 -8.07 -19.16
CA GLU A 23 -7.13 -8.00 -20.58
C GLU A 23 -5.70 -7.50 -20.75
N SER A 24 -5.35 -6.40 -20.07
CA SER A 24 -3.99 -5.85 -20.10
C SER A 24 -3.02 -6.49 -19.11
N MET A 25 -3.51 -7.41 -18.26
CA MET A 25 -2.73 -8.07 -17.19
C MET A 25 -2.09 -7.06 -16.23
N VAL A 26 -2.82 -6.00 -15.91
CA VAL A 26 -2.38 -4.93 -15.01
C VAL A 26 -3.15 -4.99 -13.70
N VAL A 27 -2.41 -4.95 -12.59
CA VAL A 27 -2.97 -4.76 -11.25
C VAL A 27 -2.62 -3.37 -10.77
N THR A 28 -3.64 -2.54 -10.54
CA THR A 28 -3.50 -1.22 -9.94
C THR A 28 -3.96 -1.26 -8.50
N CYS A 29 -3.12 -0.76 -7.60
CA CYS A 29 -3.40 -0.72 -6.18
C CYS A 29 -3.31 0.72 -5.69
N VAL A 30 -4.29 1.13 -4.90
CA VAL A 30 -4.29 2.40 -4.19
C VAL A 30 -4.13 2.09 -2.71
N TRP A 31 -3.08 2.66 -2.11
CA TRP A 31 -2.83 2.58 -0.69
C TRP A 31 -3.02 3.94 -0.02
N ARG A 32 -3.44 3.91 1.24
CA ARG A 32 -3.51 5.09 2.09
C ARG A 32 -2.57 4.92 3.27
N ALA A 33 -1.80 5.96 3.54
CA ALA A 33 -0.95 6.08 4.71
C ALA A 33 -1.23 7.43 5.37
N LEU A 34 -1.35 7.42 6.70
CA LEU A 34 -1.58 8.64 7.48
C LEU A 34 -0.28 9.03 8.18
N VAL A 35 0.09 10.30 8.02
CA VAL A 35 1.27 10.87 8.65
C VAL A 35 0.87 12.19 9.29
N ALA A 36 1.18 12.37 10.57
CA ALA A 36 0.91 13.62 11.25
C ALA A 36 1.77 14.73 10.64
N ARG A 37 1.14 15.80 10.17
CA ARG A 37 1.81 16.96 9.57
C ARG A 37 2.92 17.54 10.47
N ALA A 38 2.69 17.55 11.78
CA ALA A 38 3.63 18.04 12.79
C ALA A 38 4.99 17.31 12.79
N LEU A 39 5.04 16.09 12.24
CA LEU A 39 6.28 15.31 12.16
C LEU A 39 7.24 15.81 11.05
N GLY A 40 6.82 16.75 10.21
CA GLY A 40 7.70 17.33 9.19
C GLY A 40 8.19 16.30 8.17
N ALA A 41 7.32 15.37 7.76
CA ALA A 41 7.65 14.36 6.75
C ALA A 41 8.05 15.02 5.42
N GLN A 42 9.22 14.63 4.89
CA GLN A 42 9.78 15.24 3.68
C GLN A 42 9.65 14.35 2.44
N ARG A 43 9.70 13.03 2.65
CA ARG A 43 9.67 12.03 1.58
C ARG A 43 8.92 10.80 2.03
N MET A 44 8.15 10.21 1.13
CA MET A 44 7.50 8.92 1.34
C MET A 44 7.94 7.95 0.24
N GLU A 45 8.24 6.72 0.64
CA GLU A 45 8.63 5.64 -0.27
C GLU A 45 7.75 4.42 0.01
N ALA A 46 7.09 3.94 -1.03
CA ALA A 46 6.45 2.63 -1.00
C ALA A 46 7.49 1.56 -1.38
N ARG A 47 7.49 0.44 -0.68
CA ARG A 47 8.26 -0.75 -1.04
C ARG A 47 7.27 -1.87 -1.30
N PHE A 48 7.47 -2.55 -2.42
CA PHE A 48 6.67 -3.68 -2.82
C PHE A 48 7.58 -4.90 -2.84
N GLU A 49 7.09 -5.99 -2.28
CA GLU A 49 7.78 -7.27 -2.28
C GLU A 49 6.82 -8.29 -2.88
N VAL A 50 7.34 -9.14 -3.77
CA VAL A 50 6.59 -10.24 -4.36
C VAL A 50 7.01 -11.50 -3.64
N ASP A 51 6.12 -12.08 -2.84
CA ASP A 51 6.30 -13.41 -2.26
C ASP A 51 5.36 -14.39 -2.96
N PRO A 52 5.87 -15.31 -3.80
CA PRO A 52 5.05 -16.33 -4.46
C PRO A 52 4.34 -17.28 -3.49
N ARG A 53 4.76 -17.32 -2.22
CA ARG A 53 4.15 -18.14 -1.17
C ARG A 53 3.12 -17.37 -0.33
N ALA A 54 2.94 -16.07 -0.59
CA ALA A 54 1.93 -15.29 0.11
C ALA A 54 0.52 -15.84 -0.18
N PRO A 55 -0.40 -15.81 0.81
CA PRO A 55 -1.78 -16.19 0.57
C PRO A 55 -2.40 -15.36 -0.55
N LEU A 56 -3.16 -16.02 -1.44
CA LEU A 56 -3.92 -15.33 -2.48
C LEU A 56 -4.96 -14.39 -1.84
N LEU A 57 -5.12 -13.21 -2.45
CA LEU A 57 -6.21 -12.30 -2.10
C LEU A 57 -7.55 -13.01 -2.33
N LYS A 58 -8.38 -13.05 -1.28
CA LYS A 58 -9.72 -13.62 -1.35
C LYS A 58 -10.71 -12.47 -1.35
N MET A 59 -11.56 -12.43 -2.38
CA MET A 59 -12.73 -11.55 -2.36
C MET A 59 -13.65 -12.05 -1.24
N ALA A 60 -14.04 -11.18 -0.31
CA ALA A 60 -15.14 -11.49 0.58
C ALA A 60 -16.40 -11.69 -0.28
N VAL A 61 -17.16 -12.75 -0.02
CA VAL A 61 -18.48 -12.90 -0.64
C VAL A 61 -19.34 -11.77 -0.11
N GLY A 62 -19.55 -10.73 -0.93
CA GLY A 62 -20.43 -9.63 -0.59
C GLY A 62 -21.82 -10.18 -0.32
N ARG A 63 -22.36 -9.93 0.88
CA ARG A 63 -23.80 -10.08 1.10
C ARG A 63 -24.45 -8.94 0.32
N GLY A 64 -25.00 -9.28 -0.85
CA GLY A 64 -25.93 -8.41 -1.58
C GLY A 64 -27.19 -8.14 -0.77
#